data_AF-A0A937Y126-F1
#
_entry.id   AF-A0A937Y126-F1
#
_cell.length_a   1.000
_cell.length_b   1.000
_cell.length_c   1.000
_cell.angle_alpha   90.00
_cell.angle_beta   90.00
_cell.angle_gamma   90.00
#
_symmetry.space_group_name_H-M   'P 1'
#
loop_
_entity.id
_entity.type
_entity.pdbx_description
1 polymer ?
#
loop_
_entity_poly.entity_id
_entity_poly.type
_entity_poly.pdbx_seq_one_letter_code
_entity_poly.pdbx_strand_id
1 'polypeptide(L)'
;MDRRSIRARRAVCAVWNGRCAPLIRRAFSGYTWSAGLRRGMQRKRPARRTTRTSSGTMSRYFISGAQRAGAFLLLAALAGCVQLPTDPRLIDVDRLRNAIVTDHAEYVRALVKAGALSPDQRIPAPAYMEGTPLITIAARAASLRVLGYLLSAGANVNARTPAHETALMLASFFRDADDPDDPRSYARHEMAARLLLQAGASLENDPGSYTPLAYAAYQGHNRIVRLLIERGARVNGDAEDGWSHANTPLMMAAMQGNRNTVLVLLRAGADARIRVIGGHTAREYAARYNHTHLVRVLSCAESLGPGEATAKRCG
;
A
#
# COMPACT_ATOMS: atom_id res chain seq x y z
N MET A 1 -30.74 -7.61 20.77
CA MET A 1 -29.63 -7.32 19.83
C MET A 1 -30.13 -6.36 18.76
N ASP A 2 -29.51 -5.17 18.66
CA ASP A 2 -30.01 -4.00 17.93
C ASP A 2 -29.80 -4.11 16.40
N ARG A 3 -30.89 -3.92 15.64
CA ARG A 3 -30.97 -3.96 14.16
C ARG A 3 -30.18 -2.83 13.48
N ARG A 4 -29.69 -1.82 14.21
CA ARG A 4 -28.82 -0.75 13.66
C ARG A 4 -27.38 -1.22 13.40
N SER A 5 -26.89 -2.25 14.09
CA SER A 5 -25.54 -2.81 13.88
C SER A 5 -25.37 -3.61 12.56
N ILE A 6 -26.48 -4.05 11.96
CA ILE A 6 -26.49 -4.88 10.75
C ILE A 6 -26.35 -4.02 9.48
N ARG A 7 -26.77 -2.75 9.49
CA ARG A 7 -26.67 -1.87 8.31
C ARG A 7 -25.26 -1.31 8.09
N ALA A 8 -24.46 -1.11 9.16
CA ALA A 8 -23.07 -0.66 9.02
C ALA A 8 -22.15 -1.74 8.38
N ARG A 9 -22.46 -3.03 8.57
CA ARG A 9 -21.69 -4.14 7.97
C ARG A 9 -21.83 -4.25 6.45
N ARG A 10 -22.84 -3.62 5.84
CA ARG A 10 -23.05 -3.66 4.38
C ARG A 10 -22.16 -2.70 3.60
N ALA A 11 -21.62 -1.65 4.22
CA ALA A 11 -20.82 -0.65 3.52
C ALA A 11 -19.37 -1.12 3.23
N VAL A 12 -18.77 -1.92 4.11
CA VAL A 12 -17.39 -2.41 3.95
C VAL A 12 -17.29 -3.54 2.91
N CYS A 13 -18.36 -4.33 2.74
CA CYS A 13 -18.44 -5.37 1.70
C CYS A 13 -18.41 -4.82 0.26
N ALA A 14 -18.69 -3.53 0.04
CA ALA A 14 -18.87 -2.97 -1.29
C ALA A 14 -17.55 -2.74 -2.06
N VAL A 15 -16.41 -2.63 -1.36
CA VAL A 15 -15.11 -2.40 -2.02
C VAL A 15 -14.63 -3.65 -2.78
N TRP A 16 -15.06 -4.84 -2.36
CA TRP A 16 -14.53 -6.12 -2.88
C TRP A 16 -15.55 -7.00 -3.59
N ASN A 17 -16.86 -6.86 -3.31
CA ASN A 17 -17.89 -7.62 -4.01
C ASN A 17 -18.30 -6.97 -5.34
N GLY A 18 -17.39 -7.03 -6.33
CA GLY A 18 -17.74 -7.16 -7.75
C GLY A 18 -18.63 -6.11 -8.43
N ARG A 19 -18.93 -4.96 -7.80
CA ARG A 19 -19.71 -3.86 -8.42
C ARG A 19 -18.93 -2.57 -8.65
N CYS A 20 -17.64 -2.52 -8.33
CA CYS A 20 -16.76 -1.35 -8.55
C CYS A 20 -15.59 -1.61 -9.51
N ALA A 21 -15.68 -2.61 -10.38
CA ALA A 21 -14.65 -2.87 -11.39
C ALA A 21 -14.38 -1.69 -12.37
N PRO A 22 -15.31 -0.76 -12.68
CA PRO A 22 -14.97 0.41 -13.50
C PRO A 22 -14.53 1.64 -12.69
N LEU A 23 -14.83 1.73 -11.39
CA LEU A 23 -14.57 2.95 -10.59
C LEU A 23 -13.19 2.97 -9.93
N ILE A 24 -12.58 1.81 -9.69
CA ILE A 24 -11.17 1.75 -9.27
C ILE A 24 -10.24 2.13 -10.44
N ARG A 25 -10.63 1.87 -11.69
CA ARG A 25 -9.91 2.39 -12.87
C ARG A 25 -10.01 3.91 -13.03
N ARG A 26 -11.05 4.57 -12.49
CA ARG A 26 -11.23 6.03 -12.58
C ARG A 26 -10.72 6.79 -11.36
N ALA A 27 -10.67 6.18 -10.17
CA ALA A 27 -10.07 6.80 -8.98
C ALA A 27 -8.52 6.79 -9.00
N PHE A 28 -7.90 5.99 -9.87
CA PHE A 28 -6.45 5.94 -10.07
C PHE A 28 -5.97 6.54 -11.41
N SER A 29 -6.85 7.25 -12.13
CA SER A 29 -6.54 7.95 -13.39
C SER A 29 -6.13 9.43 -13.18
N GLY A 30 -5.88 9.86 -11.93
CA GLY A 30 -5.59 11.27 -11.60
C GLY A 30 -4.16 11.75 -11.88
N TYR A 31 -3.26 10.87 -12.33
CA TYR A 31 -1.89 11.25 -12.72
C TYR A 31 -1.57 10.73 -14.12
N THR A 32 -2.34 11.18 -15.12
CA THR A 32 -1.82 11.22 -16.50
C THR A 32 -1.13 12.57 -16.71
N TRP A 33 0.20 12.53 -16.74
CA TRP A 33 0.96 13.55 -17.45
C TRP A 33 0.51 13.58 -18.92
N SER A 34 0.42 14.78 -19.44
CA SER A 34 -0.16 15.21 -20.71
C SER A 34 0.30 14.41 -21.94
N ALA A 35 -0.63 13.69 -22.57
CA ALA A 35 -0.55 13.30 -23.97
C ALA A 35 -1.59 14.11 -24.77
N GLY A 36 -1.16 15.25 -25.31
CA GLY A 36 -1.95 16.03 -26.25
C GLY A 36 -2.07 15.30 -27.59
N LEU A 37 -3.28 14.88 -27.93
CA LEU A 37 -3.64 14.42 -29.27
C LEU A 37 -3.81 15.62 -30.20
N ARG A 38 -3.11 15.64 -31.35
CA ARG A 38 -3.77 15.72 -32.65
C ARG A 38 -2.82 15.34 -33.80
N ARG A 39 -3.45 14.62 -34.74
CA ARG A 39 -2.94 14.01 -35.98
C ARG A 39 -2.46 15.06 -36.98
N GLY A 40 -1.56 14.66 -37.89
CA GLY A 40 -1.50 15.27 -39.22
C GLY A 40 -0.13 15.29 -39.91
N MET A 41 0.19 14.19 -40.59
CA MET A 41 0.79 14.14 -41.94
C MET A 41 2.15 14.81 -42.27
N GLN A 42 2.94 13.97 -42.96
CA GLN A 42 3.87 14.26 -44.07
C GLN A 42 5.32 14.65 -43.75
N ARG A 43 6.20 13.71 -44.15
CA ARG A 43 7.63 13.85 -44.40
C ARG A 43 7.93 15.08 -45.27
N LYS A 44 9.00 15.82 -44.95
CA LYS A 44 10.01 16.27 -45.93
C LYS A 44 11.30 16.75 -45.23
N ARG A 45 12.41 16.48 -45.92
CA ARG A 45 13.83 16.67 -45.58
C ARG A 45 14.25 18.16 -45.50
N PRO A 46 15.48 18.46 -45.00
CA PRO A 46 15.86 19.81 -44.55
C PRO A 46 16.40 20.69 -45.69
N ALA A 47 16.33 22.01 -45.49
CA ALA A 47 17.04 22.99 -46.32
C ALA A 47 17.71 24.07 -45.46
N ARG A 48 18.98 24.31 -45.78
CA ARG A 48 19.88 25.37 -45.32
C ARG A 48 19.40 26.76 -45.77
N ARG A 49 19.73 27.79 -44.97
CA ARG A 49 20.53 29.01 -45.32
C ARG A 49 20.29 30.09 -44.23
N THR A 50 21.33 30.51 -43.50
CA THR A 50 22.12 31.76 -43.69
C THR A 50 21.23 33.00 -43.82
N THR A 51 21.30 34.03 -42.97
CA THR A 51 22.34 35.09 -42.87
C THR A 51 21.88 36.04 -41.75
N ARG A 52 22.69 36.49 -40.78
CA ARG A 52 23.78 37.50 -40.82
C ARG A 52 23.33 38.78 -40.08
N THR A 53 24.10 39.15 -39.04
CA THR A 53 24.49 40.48 -38.50
C THR A 53 23.43 41.61 -38.46
N SER A 54 23.36 42.48 -37.46
CA SER A 54 24.44 43.34 -36.93
C SER A 54 23.86 44.21 -35.79
N SER A 55 24.56 44.32 -34.66
CA SER A 55 25.16 45.56 -34.10
C SER A 55 24.28 46.82 -33.97
N GLY A 56 24.35 47.45 -32.80
CA GLY A 56 23.93 48.84 -32.57
C GLY A 56 23.55 49.04 -31.10
N THR A 57 24.51 49.29 -30.21
CA THR A 57 25.04 50.61 -29.78
C THR A 57 24.41 51.11 -28.49
N MET A 58 25.31 51.50 -27.59
CA MET A 58 25.12 52.15 -26.30
C MET A 58 24.21 53.37 -26.37
N SER A 59 23.51 53.68 -25.27
CA SER A 59 23.52 55.04 -24.75
C SER A 59 23.30 55.07 -23.24
N ARG A 60 24.14 55.87 -22.57
CA ARG A 60 24.17 56.14 -21.14
C ARG A 60 23.23 57.29 -20.81
N TYR A 61 22.64 57.30 -19.61
CA TYR A 61 22.28 58.52 -18.88
C TYR A 61 22.41 58.32 -17.36
N PHE A 62 23.48 58.92 -16.80
CA PHE A 62 23.57 59.80 -15.61
C PHE A 62 22.21 60.32 -15.03
N ILE A 63 21.96 60.62 -13.74
CA ILE A 63 22.72 61.27 -12.64
C ILE A 63 21.99 61.09 -11.27
N SER A 64 22.80 60.97 -10.20
CA SER A 64 22.75 61.43 -8.78
C SER A 64 21.57 61.24 -7.79
N GLY A 65 21.98 61.15 -6.50
CA GLY A 65 21.18 61.44 -5.30
C GLY A 65 21.53 60.55 -4.09
N ALA A 66 22.77 60.55 -3.58
CA ALA A 66 23.18 61.25 -2.34
C ALA A 66 22.59 60.71 -1.00
N GLN A 67 23.47 60.01 -0.26
CA GLN A 67 23.77 60.08 1.19
C GLN A 67 22.64 60.08 2.23
N ARG A 68 22.68 59.11 3.16
CA ARG A 68 23.22 59.35 4.53
C ARG A 68 23.48 58.06 5.32
N ALA A 69 24.52 58.17 6.14
CA ALA A 69 25.16 57.14 6.95
C ALA A 69 24.29 56.67 8.13
N GLY A 70 24.58 55.46 8.59
CA GLY A 70 24.08 54.91 9.86
C GLY A 70 24.67 53.52 10.09
N ALA A 71 25.86 53.47 10.68
CA ALA A 71 26.55 52.25 11.03
C ALA A 71 25.88 51.55 12.22
N PHE A 72 25.62 50.24 12.11
CA PHE A 72 25.67 49.31 13.24
C PHE A 72 26.12 47.94 12.73
N LEU A 73 27.35 47.58 13.08
CA LEU A 73 27.86 46.21 13.03
C LEU A 73 27.17 45.40 14.12
N LEU A 74 26.34 44.43 13.75
CA LEU A 74 26.07 43.26 14.58
C LEU A 74 26.20 42.01 13.72
N LEU A 75 27.24 41.24 14.05
CA LEU A 75 27.56 39.92 13.52
C LEU A 75 26.37 38.97 13.73
N ALA A 76 25.58 38.74 12.68
CA ALA A 76 24.68 37.58 12.64
C ALA A 76 25.49 36.36 12.20
N ALA A 77 25.99 35.60 13.19
CA ALA A 77 26.58 34.31 12.96
C ALA A 77 25.57 33.39 12.26
N LEU A 78 25.99 32.84 11.12
CA LEU A 78 25.32 31.79 10.37
C LEU A 78 25.27 30.51 11.21
N ALA A 79 24.28 30.39 12.07
CA ALA A 79 23.77 29.09 12.48
C ALA A 79 22.44 28.90 11.74
N GLY A 80 22.51 28.25 10.57
CA GLY A 80 21.35 27.74 9.87
C GLY A 80 20.69 26.61 10.67
N CYS A 81 20.14 26.94 11.84
CA CYS A 81 19.13 26.10 12.47
C CYS A 81 17.87 26.30 11.64
N VAL A 82 17.55 25.34 10.78
CA VAL A 82 16.18 25.19 10.27
C VAL A 82 15.29 25.15 11.52
N GLN A 83 14.57 26.24 11.81
CA GLN A 83 13.56 26.24 12.86
C GLN A 83 12.51 25.20 12.46
N LEU A 84 12.59 24.02 13.10
CA LEU A 84 11.49 23.07 13.10
C LEU A 84 10.30 23.79 13.76
N PRO A 85 9.08 23.65 13.21
CA PRO A 85 7.92 24.32 13.76
C PRO A 85 7.75 23.92 15.23
N THR A 86 7.79 24.92 16.11
CA THR A 86 7.69 24.78 17.57
C THR A 86 6.24 24.65 18.04
N ASP A 87 5.27 24.72 17.13
CA ASP A 87 3.86 24.41 17.39
C ASP A 87 3.49 23.02 16.85
N PRO A 88 3.22 22.03 17.71
CA PRO A 88 2.73 20.69 17.33
C PRO A 88 1.44 20.71 16.50
N ARG A 89 0.71 21.84 16.45
CA ARG A 89 -0.53 22.01 15.67
C ARG A 89 -0.30 22.37 14.21
N LEU A 90 0.94 22.64 13.80
CA LEU A 90 1.31 23.06 12.44
C LEU A 90 2.24 22.06 11.75
N ILE A 91 2.08 20.76 12.02
CA ILE A 91 2.71 19.74 11.17
C ILE A 91 2.07 19.85 9.78
N ASP A 92 2.88 20.22 8.79
CA ASP A 92 2.52 20.09 7.39
C ASP A 92 2.33 18.60 7.05
N VAL A 93 1.07 18.17 7.04
CA VAL A 93 0.66 16.78 6.82
C VAL A 93 1.12 16.29 5.45
N ASP A 94 1.11 17.14 4.43
CA ASP A 94 1.52 16.78 3.08
C ASP A 94 3.03 16.54 3.02
N ARG A 95 3.81 17.40 3.69
CA ARG A 95 5.26 17.23 3.82
C ARG A 95 5.60 15.99 4.64
N LEU A 96 4.90 15.74 5.75
CA LEU A 96 5.09 14.53 6.55
C LEU A 96 4.74 13.27 5.75
N ARG A 97 3.60 13.25 5.04
CA ARG A 97 3.19 12.13 4.20
C ARG A 97 4.21 11.88 3.10
N ASN A 98 4.68 12.93 2.43
CA ASN A 98 5.72 12.82 1.41
C ASN A 98 7.00 12.23 2.00
N ALA A 99 7.45 12.73 3.16
CA ALA A 99 8.63 12.20 3.85
C ALA A 99 8.47 10.71 4.22
N ILE A 100 7.27 10.27 4.61
CA ILE A 100 7.00 8.84 4.84
C ILE A 100 7.12 8.07 3.52
N VAL A 101 6.42 8.49 2.47
CA VAL A 101 6.40 7.78 1.18
C VAL A 101 7.77 7.71 0.51
N THR A 102 8.62 8.73 0.68
CA THR A 102 10.00 8.74 0.18
C THR A 102 11.01 8.12 1.15
N ASP A 103 10.55 7.52 2.26
CA ASP A 103 11.37 6.88 3.31
C ASP A 103 12.42 7.80 3.97
N HIS A 104 12.08 9.09 4.13
CA HIS A 104 12.91 10.10 4.80
C HIS A 104 12.84 9.99 6.34
N ALA A 105 13.41 8.91 6.89
CA ALA A 105 13.35 8.61 8.32
C ALA A 105 13.93 9.69 9.24
N GLU A 106 14.96 10.42 8.80
CA GLU A 106 15.57 11.47 9.64
C GLU A 106 14.62 12.64 9.89
N TYR A 107 13.77 12.98 8.91
CA TYR A 107 12.74 14.01 9.08
C TYR A 107 11.70 13.59 10.11
N VAL A 108 11.18 12.36 9.99
CA VAL A 108 10.21 11.79 10.95
C VAL A 108 10.82 11.70 12.35
N ARG A 109 12.08 11.25 12.44
CA ARG A 109 12.83 11.18 13.69
C ARG A 109 13.03 12.53 14.35
N ALA A 110 13.36 13.57 13.58
CA ALA A 110 13.50 14.92 14.12
C ALA A 110 12.19 15.42 14.73
N LEU A 111 11.06 15.20 14.05
CA LEU A 111 9.74 15.60 14.55
C LEU A 111 9.34 14.84 15.83
N VAL A 112 9.58 13.52 15.89
CA VAL A 112 9.28 12.72 17.08
C VAL A 112 10.18 13.12 18.26
N LYS A 113 11.49 13.29 18.03
CA LYS A 113 12.42 13.73 19.09
C LYS A 113 12.12 15.14 19.62
N ALA A 114 11.61 16.03 18.77
CA ALA A 114 11.19 17.36 19.16
C ALA A 114 9.84 17.38 19.91
N GLY A 115 9.16 16.23 20.06
CA GLY A 115 7.81 16.15 20.63
C GLY A 115 6.72 16.71 19.73
N ALA A 116 7.05 17.08 18.49
CA ALA A 116 6.09 17.61 17.52
C ALA A 116 5.22 16.50 16.92
N LEU A 117 5.70 15.25 16.87
CA LEU A 117 4.98 14.12 16.28
C LEU A 117 4.93 12.93 17.24
N SER A 118 3.74 12.38 17.49
CA SER A 118 3.60 11.10 18.18
C SER A 118 3.88 9.92 17.22
N PRO A 119 4.59 8.85 17.64
CA PRO A 119 4.73 7.63 16.83
C PRO A 119 3.39 6.98 16.46
N ASP A 120 2.38 7.13 17.33
CA ASP A 120 1.01 6.64 17.12
C ASP A 120 0.08 7.67 16.47
N GLN A 121 0.63 8.79 16.00
CA GLN A 121 -0.16 9.86 15.39
C GLN A 121 -1.02 9.30 14.25
N ARG A 122 -2.25 9.78 14.19
CA ARG A 122 -3.13 9.59 13.04
C ARG A 122 -3.07 10.83 12.18
N ILE A 123 -2.86 10.64 10.87
CA ILE A 123 -2.88 11.72 9.89
C ILE A 123 -3.87 11.41 8.76
N PRO A 124 -4.46 12.43 8.12
CA PRO A 124 -5.28 12.23 6.93
C PRO A 124 -4.52 11.50 5.82
N ALA A 125 -5.18 10.54 5.17
CA ALA A 125 -4.65 9.81 4.03
C ALA A 125 -5.71 9.72 2.93
N PRO A 126 -5.35 9.84 1.63
CA PRO A 126 -6.33 10.01 0.54
C PRO A 126 -7.39 8.91 0.40
N ALA A 127 -7.16 7.72 0.97
CA ALA A 127 -8.06 6.58 0.90
C ALA A 127 -9.07 6.51 2.07
N TYR A 128 -8.92 7.35 3.10
CA TYR A 128 -9.71 7.26 4.33
C TYR A 128 -10.30 8.63 4.70
N MET A 129 -11.57 8.63 5.11
CA MET A 129 -12.26 9.84 5.59
C MET A 129 -11.74 10.33 6.95
N GLU A 130 -11.05 9.44 7.68
CA GLU A 130 -10.53 9.68 9.03
C GLU A 130 -9.00 9.49 9.09
N GLY A 131 -8.40 9.99 10.17
CA GLY A 131 -6.97 9.88 10.41
C GLY A 131 -6.49 8.42 10.49
N THR A 132 -5.39 8.15 9.79
CA THR A 132 -4.78 6.82 9.65
C THR A 132 -3.43 6.77 10.37
N PRO A 133 -3.09 5.70 11.11
CA PRO A 133 -1.85 5.62 11.87
C PRO A 133 -0.61 5.72 10.98
N LEU A 134 0.42 6.47 11.39
CA LEU A 134 1.67 6.61 10.63
C LEU A 134 2.27 5.27 10.20
N ILE A 135 2.26 4.29 11.11
CA ILE A 135 2.82 2.96 10.87
C ILE A 135 2.16 2.23 9.70
N THR A 136 0.86 2.42 9.50
CA THR A 136 0.12 1.81 8.38
C THR A 136 0.46 2.48 7.05
N ILE A 137 0.73 3.79 7.05
CA ILE A 137 1.17 4.54 5.87
C ILE A 137 2.59 4.11 5.47
N ALA A 138 3.49 4.01 6.45
CA ALA A 138 4.87 3.55 6.23
C ALA A 138 4.90 2.11 5.71
N ALA A 139 4.08 1.22 6.27
CA ALA A 139 3.98 -0.17 5.81
C ALA A 139 3.41 -0.29 4.39
N ARG A 140 2.38 0.50 4.06
CA ARG A 140 1.82 0.56 2.70
C ARG A 140 2.86 0.99 1.66
N ALA A 141 3.66 1.99 1.99
CA ALA A 141 4.72 2.51 1.12
C ALA A 141 6.01 1.67 1.14
N ALA A 142 6.07 0.63 2.00
CA ALA A 142 7.29 -0.13 2.29
C ALA A 142 8.50 0.77 2.65
N SER A 143 8.24 1.85 3.39
CA SER A 143 9.23 2.79 3.89
C SER A 143 10.00 2.19 5.06
N LEU A 144 10.99 1.34 4.76
CA LEU A 144 11.66 0.48 5.74
C LEU A 144 12.34 1.28 6.86
N ARG A 145 12.98 2.40 6.54
CA ARG A 145 13.68 3.21 7.55
C ARG A 145 12.69 3.92 8.46
N VAL A 146 11.64 4.50 7.90
CA VAL A 146 10.57 5.16 8.68
C VAL A 146 9.84 4.13 9.53
N LEU A 147 9.48 2.98 8.95
CA LEU A 147 8.79 1.89 9.63
C LEU A 147 9.63 1.37 10.81
N GLY A 148 10.91 1.06 10.57
CA GLY A 148 11.82 0.63 11.62
C GLY A 148 11.98 1.67 12.73
N TYR A 149 12.02 2.96 12.37
CA TYR A 149 12.07 4.03 13.37
C TYR A 149 10.79 4.11 14.21
N LEU A 150 9.60 4.10 13.59
CA LEU A 150 8.32 4.14 14.30
C LEU A 150 8.20 2.97 15.29
N LEU A 151 8.57 1.76 14.86
CA LEU A 151 8.61 0.58 15.73
C LEU A 151 9.58 0.77 16.90
N SER A 152 10.81 1.25 16.64
CA SER A 152 11.78 1.54 17.71
C SER A 152 11.34 2.65 18.68
N ALA A 153 10.45 3.54 18.22
CA ALA A 153 9.87 4.61 19.01
C ALA A 153 8.61 4.16 19.77
N GLY A 154 8.25 2.87 19.74
CA GLY A 154 7.12 2.32 20.49
C GLY A 154 5.77 2.46 19.81
N ALA A 155 5.72 2.72 18.50
CA ALA A 155 4.45 2.74 17.77
C ALA A 155 3.72 1.40 17.90
N ASN A 156 2.40 1.45 18.10
CA ASN A 156 1.54 0.29 18.14
C ASN A 156 1.52 -0.42 16.79
N VAL A 157 2.26 -1.53 16.70
CA VAL A 157 2.37 -2.38 15.50
C VAL A 157 1.02 -2.88 14.97
N ASN A 158 0.04 -3.02 15.86
CA ASN A 158 -1.30 -3.52 15.56
C ASN A 158 -2.34 -2.38 15.43
N ALA A 159 -1.90 -1.12 15.31
CA ALA A 159 -2.79 -0.01 15.04
C ALA A 159 -3.55 -0.21 13.71
N ARG A 160 -4.82 0.19 13.71
CA ARG A 160 -5.74 -0.07 12.59
C ARG A 160 -6.17 1.20 11.87
N THR A 161 -6.27 1.09 10.55
CA THR A 161 -6.96 2.09 9.71
C THR A 161 -8.46 2.11 10.03
N PRO A 162 -9.20 3.14 9.58
CA PRO A 162 -10.66 3.15 9.68
C PRO A 162 -11.34 1.97 8.95
N ALA A 163 -10.63 1.34 8.00
CA ALA A 163 -11.09 0.13 7.31
C ALA A 163 -10.68 -1.18 8.04
N HIS A 164 -10.22 -1.09 9.29
CA HIS A 164 -9.76 -2.23 10.09
C HIS A 164 -8.54 -2.97 9.51
N GLU A 165 -7.68 -2.27 8.77
CA GLU A 165 -6.46 -2.83 8.20
C GLU A 165 -5.28 -2.58 9.14
N THR A 166 -4.45 -3.61 9.37
CA THR A 166 -3.20 -3.46 10.11
C THR A 166 -2.04 -3.11 9.17
N ALA A 167 -0.93 -2.65 9.74
CA ALA A 167 0.29 -2.42 8.96
C ALA A 167 0.74 -3.68 8.20
N LEU A 168 0.63 -4.86 8.82
CA LEU A 168 1.01 -6.13 8.20
C LEU A 168 0.11 -6.50 7.02
N MET A 169 -1.19 -6.20 7.09
CA MET A 169 -2.11 -6.39 5.95
C MET A 169 -1.69 -5.52 4.76
N LEU A 170 -1.40 -4.23 4.99
CA LEU A 170 -1.00 -3.32 3.91
C LEU A 170 0.36 -3.71 3.31
N ALA A 171 1.34 -4.06 4.15
CA ALA A 171 2.62 -4.60 3.66
C ALA A 171 2.45 -5.89 2.85
N SER A 172 1.44 -6.71 3.20
CA SER A 172 1.16 -7.96 2.49
C SER A 172 0.48 -7.78 1.13
N PHE A 173 -0.15 -6.61 0.89
CA PHE A 173 -0.96 -6.36 -0.30
C PHE A 173 -0.33 -5.40 -1.31
N PHE A 174 0.36 -4.35 -0.85
CA PHE A 174 0.95 -3.39 -1.78
C PHE A 174 2.23 -3.93 -2.42
N ARG A 175 2.57 -3.37 -3.58
CA ARG A 175 3.81 -3.62 -4.33
C ARG A 175 4.38 -2.31 -4.82
N ASP A 176 5.67 -2.32 -5.13
CA ASP A 176 6.33 -1.18 -5.76
C ASP A 176 5.82 -1.00 -7.20
N ALA A 177 5.59 0.26 -7.59
CA ALA A 177 5.02 0.60 -8.88
C ALA A 177 6.06 0.63 -10.02
N ASP A 178 7.35 0.58 -9.67
CA ASP A 178 8.46 0.86 -10.59
C ASP A 178 8.67 -0.26 -11.62
N ASP A 179 8.23 -1.48 -11.31
CA ASP A 179 8.09 -2.57 -12.29
C ASP A 179 6.96 -3.53 -11.87
N PRO A 180 5.72 -3.34 -12.36
CA PRO A 180 4.59 -4.20 -12.03
C PRO A 180 4.72 -5.63 -12.60
N ASP A 181 5.66 -5.85 -13.53
CA ASP A 181 5.89 -7.10 -14.23
C ASP A 181 7.12 -7.86 -13.71
N ASP A 182 7.96 -7.27 -12.83
CA ASP A 182 9.03 -7.99 -12.14
C ASP A 182 8.53 -8.65 -10.83
N PRO A 183 8.41 -9.98 -10.79
CA PRO A 183 8.03 -10.71 -9.58
C PRO A 183 9.08 -10.63 -8.44
N ARG A 184 10.22 -9.95 -8.64
CA ARG A 184 11.19 -9.62 -7.59
C ARG A 184 10.95 -8.24 -6.94
N SER A 185 10.05 -7.43 -7.50
CA SER A 185 9.67 -6.09 -7.01
C SER A 185 8.93 -6.10 -5.64
N TYR A 186 8.72 -7.27 -5.03
CA TYR A 186 8.11 -7.42 -3.71
C TYR A 186 9.11 -7.40 -2.54
N ALA A 187 10.40 -7.17 -2.82
CA ALA A 187 11.45 -7.29 -1.81
C ALA A 187 11.27 -6.33 -0.63
N ARG A 188 10.87 -5.07 -0.89
CA ARG A 188 10.65 -4.08 0.18
C ARG A 188 9.43 -4.43 1.02
N HIS A 189 8.31 -4.81 0.40
CA HIS A 189 7.11 -5.26 1.12
C HIS A 189 7.36 -6.54 1.93
N GLU A 190 8.16 -7.47 1.42
CA GLU A 190 8.60 -8.65 2.18
C GLU A 190 9.44 -8.25 3.40
N MET A 191 10.41 -7.34 3.24
CA MET A 191 11.19 -6.81 4.37
C MET A 191 10.31 -6.07 5.38
N ALA A 192 9.35 -5.27 4.92
CA ALA A 192 8.39 -4.58 5.77
C ALA A 192 7.55 -5.58 6.59
N ALA A 193 7.04 -6.64 5.95
CA ALA A 193 6.32 -7.71 6.63
C ALA A 193 7.20 -8.41 7.67
N ARG A 194 8.48 -8.68 7.36
CA ARG A 194 9.43 -9.27 8.31
C ARG A 194 9.68 -8.37 9.53
N LEU A 195 9.88 -7.07 9.31
CA LEU A 195 10.06 -6.08 10.39
C LEU A 195 8.84 -6.01 11.31
N LEU A 196 7.64 -5.96 10.71
CA LEU A 196 6.39 -5.93 11.45
C LEU A 196 6.20 -7.20 12.29
N LEU A 197 6.46 -8.38 11.72
CA LEU A 197 6.37 -9.65 12.43
C LEU A 197 7.39 -9.77 13.56
N GLN A 198 8.62 -9.28 13.36
CA GLN A 198 9.65 -9.20 14.41
C GLN A 198 9.22 -8.30 15.57
N ALA A 199 8.45 -7.25 15.28
CA ALA A 199 7.89 -6.34 16.27
C ALA A 199 6.56 -6.82 16.89
N GLY A 200 6.13 -8.05 16.62
CA GLY A 200 4.91 -8.62 17.22
C GLY A 200 3.60 -8.25 16.51
N ALA A 201 3.65 -7.94 15.20
CA ALA A 201 2.43 -7.80 14.41
C ALA A 201 1.60 -9.08 14.46
N SER A 202 0.29 -8.92 14.69
CA SER A 202 -0.67 -10.02 14.69
C SER A 202 -0.78 -10.64 13.30
N LEU A 203 -0.75 -11.98 13.26
CA LEU A 203 -1.00 -12.77 12.04
C LEU A 203 -2.48 -12.79 11.65
N GLU A 204 -3.35 -12.42 12.59
CA GLU A 204 -4.81 -12.47 12.48
C GLU A 204 -5.42 -11.07 12.61
N ASN A 205 -6.66 -10.92 12.17
CA ASN A 205 -7.46 -9.71 12.34
C ASN A 205 -8.72 -10.00 13.17
N ASP A 206 -9.58 -8.99 13.34
CA ASP A 206 -10.87 -9.16 14.00
C ASP A 206 -11.71 -10.29 13.37
N PRO A 207 -12.49 -11.04 14.18
CA PRO A 207 -13.40 -12.06 13.66
C PRO A 207 -14.32 -11.51 12.56
N GLY A 208 -14.45 -12.26 11.48
CA GLY A 208 -15.20 -11.93 10.27
C GLY A 208 -14.52 -10.90 9.36
N SER A 209 -13.23 -10.61 9.58
CA SER A 209 -12.43 -9.73 8.73
C SER A 209 -11.37 -10.51 7.94
N TYR A 210 -10.80 -9.87 6.93
CA TYR A 210 -9.68 -10.42 6.18
C TYR A 210 -8.39 -10.40 7.01
N THR A 211 -7.59 -11.45 6.86
CA THR A 211 -6.28 -11.60 7.51
C THR A 211 -5.14 -11.09 6.61
N PRO A 212 -3.95 -10.79 7.17
CA PRO A 212 -2.73 -10.60 6.39
C PRO A 212 -2.48 -11.70 5.34
N LEU A 213 -2.74 -12.96 5.70
CA LEU A 213 -2.58 -14.09 4.78
C LEU A 213 -3.57 -14.00 3.60
N ALA A 214 -4.81 -13.58 3.84
CA ALA A 214 -5.78 -13.35 2.78
C ALA A 214 -5.37 -12.20 1.83
N TYR A 215 -4.81 -11.12 2.37
CA TYR A 215 -4.26 -10.00 1.60
C TYR A 215 -3.08 -10.44 0.71
N ALA A 216 -2.12 -11.17 1.26
CA ALA A 216 -1.00 -11.74 0.51
C ALA A 216 -1.46 -12.73 -0.57
N ALA A 217 -2.47 -13.54 -0.24
CA ALA A 217 -2.99 -14.57 -1.14
C ALA A 217 -3.71 -13.97 -2.35
N TYR A 218 -4.51 -12.92 -2.14
CA TYR A 218 -5.15 -12.17 -3.21
C TYR A 218 -4.13 -11.63 -4.21
N GLN A 219 -3.03 -11.04 -3.72
CA GLN A 219 -2.01 -10.49 -4.61
C GLN A 219 -1.06 -11.53 -5.20
N GLY A 220 -1.07 -12.76 -4.69
CA GLY A 220 -0.17 -13.80 -5.16
C GLY A 220 1.27 -13.64 -4.65
N HIS A 221 1.46 -12.91 -3.53
CA HIS A 221 2.76 -12.63 -2.94
C HIS A 221 3.31 -13.87 -2.22
N ASN A 222 3.74 -14.87 -3.01
CA ASN A 222 4.10 -16.20 -2.55
C ASN A 222 5.14 -16.22 -1.42
N ARG A 223 6.09 -15.28 -1.41
CA ARG A 223 7.09 -15.18 -0.33
C ARG A 223 6.48 -14.74 0.99
N ILE A 224 5.58 -13.75 0.96
CA ILE A 224 4.85 -13.30 2.16
C ILE A 224 3.85 -14.38 2.61
N VAL A 225 3.17 -15.05 1.67
CA VAL A 225 2.27 -16.18 1.98
C VAL A 225 3.02 -17.27 2.76
N ARG A 226 4.18 -17.70 2.27
CA ARG A 226 5.02 -18.70 2.95
C ARG A 226 5.49 -18.20 4.31
N LEU A 227 5.98 -16.96 4.38
CA LEU A 227 6.41 -16.34 5.63
C LEU A 227 5.30 -16.34 6.70
N LEU A 228 4.07 -15.96 6.33
CA LEU A 228 2.95 -15.91 7.26
C LEU A 228 2.55 -17.32 7.74
N ILE A 229 2.53 -18.30 6.84
CA ILE A 229 2.26 -19.70 7.17
C ILE A 229 3.34 -20.25 8.11
N GLU A 230 4.62 -20.00 7.81
CA GLU A 230 5.77 -20.40 8.65
C GLU A 230 5.71 -19.79 10.05
N ARG A 231 5.05 -18.64 10.21
CA ARG A 231 4.82 -17.99 11.51
C ARG A 231 3.56 -18.47 12.22
N GLY A 232 2.79 -19.37 11.62
CA GLY A 232 1.60 -19.96 12.22
C GLY A 232 0.29 -19.21 11.93
N ALA A 233 0.22 -18.43 10.84
CA ALA A 233 -1.04 -17.83 10.42
C ALA A 233 -2.09 -18.91 10.12
N ARG A 234 -3.34 -18.69 10.52
CA ARG A 234 -4.42 -19.64 10.28
C ARG A 234 -4.75 -19.68 8.79
N VAL A 235 -4.45 -20.81 8.16
CA VAL A 235 -4.61 -21.01 6.71
C VAL A 235 -6.06 -20.87 6.25
N ASN A 236 -7.01 -21.23 7.12
CA ASN A 236 -8.45 -21.12 6.87
C ASN A 236 -9.08 -19.85 7.46
N GLY A 237 -8.28 -18.94 8.03
CA GLY A 237 -8.79 -17.76 8.75
C GLY A 237 -9.57 -18.15 10.01
N ASP A 238 -10.73 -17.51 10.18
CA ASP A 238 -11.66 -17.74 11.28
C ASP A 238 -12.82 -18.69 10.91
N ALA A 239 -12.64 -19.51 9.87
CA ALA A 239 -13.67 -20.45 9.45
C ALA A 239 -13.94 -21.52 10.52
N GLU A 240 -15.21 -21.79 10.77
CA GLU A 240 -15.71 -22.78 11.73
C GLU A 240 -16.75 -23.67 11.03
N ASP A 241 -16.70 -24.98 11.26
CA ASP A 241 -17.62 -25.97 10.69
C ASP A 241 -17.82 -25.89 9.16
N GLY A 242 -16.77 -25.50 8.44
CA GLY A 242 -16.80 -25.35 6.99
C GLY A 242 -17.41 -24.03 6.49
N TRP A 243 -17.68 -23.08 7.40
CA TRP A 243 -18.28 -21.79 7.09
C TRP A 243 -17.39 -20.63 7.52
N SER A 244 -17.45 -19.53 6.76
CA SER A 244 -16.71 -18.30 7.08
C SER A 244 -17.55 -17.05 6.81
N HIS A 245 -17.28 -16.00 7.58
CA HIS A 245 -17.85 -14.66 7.37
C HIS A 245 -17.08 -13.85 6.31
N ALA A 246 -15.81 -14.16 6.08
CA ALA A 246 -14.95 -13.53 5.09
C ALA A 246 -14.32 -14.56 4.14
N ASN A 247 -13.93 -14.15 2.93
CA ASN A 247 -13.23 -15.07 2.02
C ASN A 247 -11.93 -15.57 2.68
N THR A 248 -11.73 -16.89 2.63
CA THR A 248 -10.49 -17.51 3.09
C THR A 248 -9.32 -17.11 2.18
N PRO A 249 -8.07 -17.24 2.65
CA PRO A 249 -6.90 -17.03 1.78
C PRO A 249 -6.96 -17.84 0.48
N LEU A 250 -7.46 -19.08 0.53
CA LEU A 250 -7.59 -19.94 -0.65
C LEU A 250 -8.61 -19.38 -1.66
N MET A 251 -9.74 -18.87 -1.19
CA MET A 251 -10.74 -18.21 -2.05
C MET A 251 -10.18 -16.94 -2.69
N MET A 252 -9.43 -16.14 -1.92
CA MET A 252 -8.79 -14.91 -2.42
C MET A 252 -7.76 -15.21 -3.51
N ALA A 253 -6.94 -16.25 -3.34
CA ALA A 253 -6.02 -16.71 -4.38
C ALA A 253 -6.73 -17.25 -5.62
N ALA A 254 -7.83 -17.99 -5.42
CA ALA A 254 -8.64 -18.55 -6.51
C ALA A 254 -9.36 -17.48 -7.33
N MET A 255 -9.89 -16.44 -6.67
CA MET A 255 -10.51 -15.27 -7.30
C MET A 255 -9.57 -14.55 -8.27
N GLN A 256 -8.26 -14.55 -7.96
CA GLN A 256 -7.23 -13.86 -8.75
C GLN A 256 -6.46 -14.78 -9.70
N GLY A 257 -6.78 -16.08 -9.73
CA GLY A 257 -6.14 -17.03 -10.63
C GLY A 257 -4.72 -17.44 -10.22
N ASN A 258 -4.30 -17.13 -8.99
CA ASN A 258 -2.93 -17.31 -8.49
C ASN A 258 -2.63 -18.79 -8.19
N ARG A 259 -2.35 -19.58 -9.23
CA ARG A 259 -2.12 -21.04 -9.13
C ARG A 259 -1.07 -21.42 -8.11
N ASN A 260 0.08 -20.75 -8.09
CA ASN A 260 1.16 -21.09 -7.15
C ASN A 260 0.70 -20.89 -5.70
N THR A 261 0.03 -19.78 -5.41
CA THR A 261 -0.53 -19.48 -4.09
C THR A 261 -1.59 -20.50 -3.67
N VAL A 262 -2.49 -20.88 -4.59
CA VAL A 262 -3.47 -21.95 -4.35
C VAL A 262 -2.77 -23.24 -3.93
N LEU A 263 -1.73 -23.66 -4.65
CA LEU A 263 -0.98 -24.86 -4.31
C LEU A 263 -0.23 -24.75 -2.98
N VAL A 264 0.35 -23.58 -2.65
CA VAL A 264 1.00 -23.35 -1.36
C VAL A 264 -0.01 -23.44 -0.21
N LEU A 265 -1.20 -22.84 -0.36
CA LEU A 265 -2.24 -22.88 0.66
C LEU A 265 -2.81 -24.29 0.85
N LEU A 266 -3.05 -25.03 -0.24
CA LEU A 266 -3.48 -26.43 -0.17
C LEU A 266 -2.41 -27.31 0.51
N ARG A 267 -1.12 -27.07 0.23
CA ARG A 267 0.00 -27.73 0.95
C ARG A 267 0.01 -27.45 2.44
N ALA A 268 -0.41 -26.24 2.82
CA ALA A 268 -0.52 -25.82 4.20
C ALA A 268 -1.83 -26.27 4.88
N GLY A 269 -2.66 -27.08 4.22
CA GLY A 269 -3.88 -27.64 4.81
C GLY A 269 -5.13 -26.75 4.64
N ALA A 270 -5.17 -25.85 3.65
CA ALA A 270 -6.38 -25.11 3.34
C ALA A 270 -7.54 -26.05 2.98
N ASP A 271 -8.71 -25.85 3.58
CA ASP A 271 -9.93 -26.61 3.23
C ASP A 271 -10.64 -25.96 2.04
N ALA A 272 -10.60 -26.63 0.89
CA ALA A 272 -11.23 -26.17 -0.34
C ALA A 272 -12.77 -26.17 -0.29
N ARG A 273 -13.36 -26.84 0.70
CA ARG A 273 -14.81 -26.98 0.87
C ARG A 273 -15.42 -25.87 1.71
N ILE A 274 -14.61 -25.03 2.36
CA ILE A 274 -15.12 -23.90 3.13
C ILE A 274 -15.97 -23.03 2.22
N ARG A 275 -17.08 -22.53 2.77
CA ARG A 275 -18.00 -21.63 2.09
C ARG A 275 -18.20 -20.34 2.88
N VAL A 276 -18.24 -19.21 2.17
CA VAL A 276 -18.64 -17.95 2.79
C VAL A 276 -20.16 -17.88 2.90
N ILE A 277 -20.67 -17.33 4.00
CA ILE A 277 -22.11 -17.13 4.21
C ILE A 277 -22.69 -16.27 3.07
N GLY A 278 -23.58 -16.85 2.26
CA GLY A 278 -24.15 -16.19 1.07
C GLY A 278 -23.18 -16.04 -0.11
N GLY A 279 -22.02 -16.69 -0.05
CA GLY A 279 -20.94 -16.64 -1.04
C GLY A 279 -20.64 -17.99 -1.67
N HIS A 280 -19.39 -18.14 -2.10
CA HIS A 280 -18.92 -19.24 -2.95
C HIS A 280 -17.80 -20.05 -2.29
N THR A 281 -17.54 -21.26 -2.79
CA THR A 281 -16.28 -21.98 -2.51
C THR A 281 -15.12 -21.39 -3.32
N ALA A 282 -13.88 -21.82 -3.03
CA ALA A 282 -12.72 -21.41 -3.83
C ALA A 282 -12.85 -21.84 -5.30
N ARG A 283 -13.35 -23.05 -5.59
CA ARG A 283 -13.57 -23.52 -6.97
C ARG A 283 -14.60 -22.67 -7.70
N GLU A 284 -15.69 -22.33 -7.03
CA GLU A 284 -16.76 -21.51 -7.58
C GLU A 284 -16.28 -20.08 -7.88
N TYR A 285 -15.44 -19.50 -7.02
CA TYR A 285 -14.75 -18.24 -7.35
C TYR A 285 -13.86 -18.38 -8.58
N ALA A 286 -13.01 -19.41 -8.65
CA ALA A 286 -12.18 -19.64 -9.83
C ALA A 286 -13.01 -19.75 -11.12
N ALA A 287 -14.14 -20.48 -11.09
CA ALA A 287 -15.05 -20.60 -12.23
C ALA A 287 -15.70 -19.25 -12.59
N ARG A 288 -16.21 -18.51 -11.60
CA ARG A 288 -16.87 -17.21 -11.78
C ARG A 288 -15.96 -16.16 -12.41
N TYR A 289 -14.66 -16.19 -12.09
CA TYR A 289 -13.66 -15.27 -12.62
C TYR A 289 -12.87 -15.86 -13.82
N ASN A 290 -13.36 -16.96 -14.40
CA ASN A 290 -12.79 -17.61 -15.59
C ASN A 290 -11.34 -18.13 -15.45
N HIS A 291 -10.97 -18.57 -14.25
CA HIS A 291 -9.70 -19.23 -13.96
C HIS A 291 -9.84 -20.76 -14.08
N THR A 292 -10.17 -21.21 -15.29
CA THR A 292 -10.46 -22.63 -15.60
C THR A 292 -9.31 -23.57 -15.24
N HIS A 293 -8.06 -23.10 -15.30
CA HIS A 293 -6.86 -23.85 -14.92
C HIS A 293 -6.83 -24.23 -13.43
N LEU A 294 -7.57 -23.53 -12.57
CA LEU A 294 -7.70 -23.84 -11.15
C LEU A 294 -8.87 -24.78 -10.83
N VAL A 295 -9.89 -24.83 -11.68
CA VAL A 295 -11.12 -25.60 -11.41
C VAL A 295 -10.83 -27.07 -11.18
N ARG A 296 -9.93 -27.67 -11.98
CA ARG A 296 -9.53 -29.07 -11.82
C ARG A 296 -8.81 -29.33 -10.49
N VAL A 297 -7.86 -28.46 -10.14
CA VAL A 297 -7.07 -28.57 -8.89
C VAL A 297 -7.98 -28.42 -7.67
N LEU A 298 -8.88 -27.43 -7.69
CA LEU A 298 -9.80 -27.16 -6.58
C LEU A 298 -10.91 -28.23 -6.48
N SER A 299 -11.40 -28.77 -7.59
CA SER A 299 -12.33 -29.90 -7.60
C SER A 299 -11.72 -31.16 -6.99
N CYS A 300 -10.48 -31.47 -7.39
CA CYS A 300 -9.70 -32.54 -6.76
C CYS A 300 -9.55 -32.28 -5.25
N ALA A 301 -9.25 -31.04 -4.86
CA ALA A 301 -9.07 -30.70 -3.45
C ALA A 301 -10.36 -30.83 -2.62
N GLU A 302 -11.51 -30.43 -3.17
CA GLU A 302 -12.83 -30.61 -2.55
C GLU A 302 -13.13 -32.10 -2.28
N SER A 303 -12.65 -33.02 -3.13
CA SER A 303 -12.88 -34.47 -2.98
C SER A 303 -12.05 -35.16 -1.88
N LEU A 304 -10.93 -34.56 -1.46
CA LEU A 304 -9.94 -35.19 -0.57
C LEU A 304 -10.02 -34.71 0.90
N GLY A 305 -10.75 -33.63 1.18
CA GLY A 305 -10.76 -32.98 2.49
C GLY A 305 -9.49 -32.15 2.79
N PRO A 306 -9.40 -31.50 3.96
CA PRO A 306 -8.26 -30.66 4.34
C PRO A 306 -7.01 -31.49 4.69
N GLY A 307 -5.82 -31.03 4.26
CA GLY A 307 -4.54 -31.56 4.73
C GLY A 307 -3.50 -31.87 3.65
N GLU A 308 -2.38 -32.47 4.07
CA GLU A 308 -1.16 -32.71 3.26
C GLU A 308 -1.39 -33.64 2.05
N ALA A 309 -2.36 -34.56 2.14
CA ALA A 309 -2.72 -35.47 1.05
C ALA A 309 -3.25 -34.73 -0.19
N THR A 310 -3.95 -33.61 0.03
CA THR A 310 -4.61 -32.80 -1.00
C THR A 310 -3.59 -32.18 -1.95
N ALA A 311 -2.47 -31.73 -1.42
CA ALA A 311 -1.41 -31.11 -2.22
C ALA A 311 -0.57 -32.08 -3.05
N LYS A 312 -0.36 -33.31 -2.58
CA LYS A 312 0.42 -34.33 -3.31
C LYS A 312 -0.36 -34.91 -4.49
N ARG A 313 -1.69 -34.94 -4.40
CA ARG A 313 -2.56 -35.60 -5.39
C ARG A 313 -3.20 -34.66 -6.42
N CYS A 314 -3.30 -33.37 -6.12
CA CYS A 314 -3.99 -32.40 -6.97
C CYS A 314 -3.06 -31.37 -7.67
N GLY A 315 -1.74 -31.54 -7.55
CA GLY A 315 -0.68 -30.59 -7.98
C GLY A 315 -0.45 -30.49 -9.48
#